data_AF-A0A7V4B103-F1
#
_entry.id   AF-A0A7V4B103-F1
#
_cell.length_a   1.000
_cell.length_b   1.000
_cell.length_c   1.000
_cell.angle_alpha   90.00
_cell.angle_beta   90.00
_cell.angle_gamma   90.00
#
_symmetry.space_group_name_H-M   'P 1'
#
loop_
_entity.id
_entity.type
_entity.pdbx_description
1 polymer ?
#
loop_
_entity_poly.entity_id
_entity_poly.type
_entity_poly.pdbx_seq_one_letter_code
_entity_poly.pdbx_strand_id
1 'polypeptide(L)'
;KFFLFLHSYDIHTPYDPPPPFNRSFNPDYNGPLPDAITLDIAKRVSDGRIRATAADLDHINAQYDAGVRYTDTYIQALVDYLDENELLNSTLLVVMSDHGEELGERGTVGMHAHSLHAEALHVPLIMRLPGGGTGQRRAQRVGLVDLTPTLLDLLAIPYETGQFQGRSFAWLTGNGTKRADSRRVLLAEREHSYTERTGRAMAVYAGGFKLITRTPPPAETVLMKWAGDLAYPAQGRALYDMKADPAERSDLLAARVQQARALDALAARLGQWNRAMALAGATAGVSRHERDKLKGLGYLN
;
A
#
# COMPACT_ATOMS: atom_id res chain seq x y z
N LYS A 1 23.54 13.23 14.21
CA LYS A 1 22.67 12.83 13.08
C LYS A 1 22.10 11.46 13.42
N PHE A 2 20.80 11.26 13.24
CA PHE A 2 20.14 10.00 13.51
C PHE A 2 19.31 9.57 12.29
N PHE A 3 18.98 8.29 12.24
CA PHE A 3 17.93 7.73 11.39
C PHE A 3 17.05 6.89 12.30
N LEU A 4 15.75 7.17 12.30
CA LEU A 4 14.76 6.43 13.07
C LEU A 4 13.72 5.89 12.11
N PHE A 5 13.52 4.58 12.12
CA PHE A 5 12.41 3.92 11.47
C PHE A 5 11.46 3.42 12.56
N LEU A 6 10.28 4.03 12.65
CA LEU A 6 9.22 3.63 13.57
C LEU A 6 8.15 2.91 12.76
N HIS A 7 7.88 1.66 13.10
CA HIS A 7 6.86 0.83 12.46
C HIS A 7 5.77 0.53 13.49
N SER A 8 4.54 0.99 13.23
CA SER A 8 3.35 0.62 14.02
C SER A 8 2.59 -0.49 13.30
N TYR A 9 1.93 -1.32 14.09
CA TYR A 9 1.05 -2.40 13.62
C TYR A 9 -0.41 -2.17 14.08
N ASP A 10 -0.69 -1.05 14.76
CA ASP A 10 -1.95 -0.83 15.50
C ASP A 10 -3.18 -0.64 14.59
N ILE A 11 -2.96 -0.28 13.32
CA ILE A 11 -4.02 -0.12 12.30
C ILE A 11 -4.23 -1.36 11.45
N HIS A 12 -3.55 -2.46 11.76
CA HIS A 12 -3.80 -3.77 11.17
C HIS A 12 -4.89 -4.50 11.97
N THR A 13 -5.58 -5.46 11.34
CA THR A 13 -6.51 -6.34 12.08
C THR A 13 -5.82 -7.06 13.25
N PRO A 14 -6.46 -7.20 14.43
CA PRO A 14 -7.81 -6.77 14.77
C PRO A 14 -7.95 -5.24 14.91
N TYR A 15 -9.08 -4.68 14.45
CA TYR A 15 -9.41 -3.28 14.73
C TYR A 15 -10.01 -3.18 16.14
N ASP A 16 -9.14 -2.92 17.10
CA ASP A 16 -9.50 -2.90 18.52
C ASP A 16 -8.81 -1.71 19.25
N PRO A 17 -9.13 -0.47 18.85
CA PRO A 17 -8.60 0.70 19.55
C PRO A 17 -9.13 0.74 20.99
N PRO A 18 -8.33 1.15 21.99
CA PRO A 18 -8.78 1.16 23.37
C PRO A 18 -9.78 2.30 23.66
N PRO A 19 -10.54 2.24 24.75
CA PRO A 19 -11.29 3.39 25.23
C PRO A 19 -10.38 4.61 25.50
N PRO A 20 -10.83 5.83 25.21
CA PRO A 20 -12.16 6.20 24.69
C PRO A 20 -12.28 6.13 23.15
N PHE A 21 -11.26 5.69 22.43
CA PHE A 21 -11.24 5.70 20.95
C PHE A 21 -12.23 4.70 20.35
N ASN A 22 -12.44 3.54 20.98
CA ASN A 22 -13.35 2.48 20.52
C ASN A 22 -14.80 2.92 20.23
N ARG A 23 -15.21 4.11 20.66
CA ARG A 23 -16.54 4.68 20.39
C ARG A 23 -16.49 6.12 19.86
N SER A 24 -15.31 6.64 19.49
CA SER A 24 -15.18 8.05 19.11
C SER A 24 -15.74 8.38 17.73
N PHE A 25 -15.82 7.39 16.83
CA PHE A 25 -16.30 7.59 15.44
C PHE A 25 -17.69 7.03 15.17
N ASN A 26 -18.19 6.12 16.03
CA ASN A 26 -19.56 5.61 15.94
C ASN A 26 -20.14 5.30 17.35
N PRO A 27 -20.39 6.33 18.18
CA PRO A 27 -20.79 6.14 19.57
C PRO A 27 -22.15 5.45 19.71
N ASP A 28 -23.05 5.71 18.78
CA ASP A 28 -24.46 5.27 18.87
C ASP A 28 -24.70 3.89 18.23
N TYR A 29 -23.65 3.20 17.76
CA TYR A 29 -23.80 1.87 17.18
C TYR A 29 -24.38 0.87 18.18
N ASN A 30 -25.51 0.29 17.82
CA ASN A 30 -26.27 -0.68 18.60
C ASN A 30 -26.52 -2.00 17.85
N GLY A 31 -25.77 -2.24 16.78
CA GLY A 31 -25.84 -3.47 16.00
C GLY A 31 -25.16 -4.66 16.67
N PRO A 32 -25.17 -5.83 16.01
CA PRO A 32 -24.70 -7.09 16.60
C PRO A 32 -23.18 -7.27 16.59
N LEU A 33 -22.41 -6.43 15.90
CA LEU A 33 -20.95 -6.55 15.88
C LEU A 33 -20.33 -6.01 17.18
N PRO A 34 -19.24 -6.61 17.69
CA PRO A 34 -18.50 -6.05 18.80
C PRO A 34 -17.70 -4.81 18.36
N ASP A 35 -17.15 -4.07 19.33
CA ASP A 35 -16.20 -2.99 19.05
C ASP A 35 -14.88 -3.55 18.50
N ALA A 36 -14.37 -4.65 19.07
CA ALA A 36 -13.17 -5.30 18.56
C ALA A 36 -13.47 -6.09 17.28
N ILE A 37 -13.10 -5.56 16.11
CA ILE A 37 -13.26 -6.24 14.83
C ILE A 37 -12.06 -7.15 14.59
N THR A 38 -12.20 -8.41 14.97
CA THR A 38 -11.16 -9.43 14.76
C THR A 38 -11.06 -9.87 13.31
N LEU A 39 -9.93 -10.48 12.95
CA LEU A 39 -9.75 -11.10 11.64
C LEU A 39 -10.81 -12.17 11.33
N ASP A 40 -11.29 -12.93 12.33
CA ASP A 40 -12.37 -13.91 12.13
C ASP A 40 -13.69 -13.22 11.74
N ILE A 41 -14.03 -12.12 12.41
CA ILE A 41 -15.23 -11.33 12.10
C ILE A 41 -15.12 -10.75 10.69
N ALA A 42 -14.01 -10.08 10.39
CA ALA A 42 -13.73 -9.50 9.07
C ALA A 42 -13.84 -10.56 7.96
N LYS A 43 -13.31 -11.77 8.20
CA LYS A 43 -13.41 -12.91 7.29
C LYS A 43 -14.84 -13.37 7.07
N ARG A 44 -15.60 -13.55 8.16
CA ARG A 44 -16.99 -14.01 8.09
C ARG A 44 -17.92 -12.98 7.46
N VAL A 45 -17.63 -11.69 7.60
CA VAL A 45 -18.30 -10.63 6.83
C VAL A 45 -17.99 -10.78 5.35
N SER A 46 -16.69 -10.87 5.01
CA SER A 46 -16.22 -10.96 3.61
C SER A 46 -16.72 -12.20 2.86
N ASP A 47 -16.86 -13.34 3.54
CA ASP A 47 -17.36 -14.59 2.93
C ASP A 47 -18.89 -14.76 3.01
N GLY A 48 -19.59 -13.77 3.58
CA GLY A 48 -21.04 -13.74 3.69
C GLY A 48 -21.64 -14.63 4.79
N ARG A 49 -20.82 -15.25 5.64
CA ARG A 49 -21.29 -15.97 6.86
C ARG A 49 -21.89 -15.02 7.90
N ILE A 50 -21.46 -13.77 7.90
CA ILE A 50 -22.11 -12.64 8.57
C ILE A 50 -22.63 -11.72 7.48
N ARG A 51 -23.95 -11.54 7.41
CA ARG A 51 -24.58 -10.56 6.52
C ARG A 51 -24.58 -9.20 7.20
N ALA A 52 -23.50 -8.45 7.00
CA ALA A 52 -23.37 -7.09 7.52
C ALA A 52 -24.37 -6.15 6.82
N THR A 53 -25.06 -5.35 7.62
CA THR A 53 -25.84 -4.19 7.15
C THR A 53 -24.92 -3.01 6.84
N ALA A 54 -25.45 -1.94 6.23
CA ALA A 54 -24.70 -0.71 6.05
C ALA A 54 -24.18 -0.14 7.39
N ALA A 55 -25.00 -0.17 8.44
CA ALA A 55 -24.60 0.28 9.77
C ALA A 55 -23.48 -0.58 10.39
N ASP A 56 -23.44 -1.88 10.08
CA ASP A 56 -22.37 -2.77 10.53
C ASP A 56 -21.05 -2.48 9.81
N LEU A 57 -21.10 -2.16 8.51
CA LEU A 57 -19.92 -1.74 7.73
C LEU A 57 -19.42 -0.36 8.20
N ASP A 58 -20.33 0.58 8.46
CA ASP A 58 -19.98 1.89 9.02
C ASP A 58 -19.32 1.74 10.40
N HIS A 59 -19.77 0.78 11.22
CA HIS A 59 -19.14 0.46 12.50
C HIS A 59 -17.73 -0.12 12.33
N ILE A 60 -17.54 -1.08 11.42
CA ILE A 60 -16.21 -1.60 11.10
C ILE A 60 -15.25 -0.47 10.68
N ASN A 61 -15.71 0.43 9.82
CA ASN A 61 -14.91 1.56 9.34
C ASN A 61 -14.60 2.55 10.46
N ALA A 62 -15.56 2.79 11.37
CA ALA A 62 -15.34 3.59 12.56
C ALA A 62 -14.28 3.00 13.50
N GLN A 63 -14.17 1.66 13.60
CA GLN A 63 -13.12 1.01 14.37
C GLN A 63 -11.74 1.17 13.72
N TYR A 64 -11.67 1.12 12.38
CA TYR A 64 -10.44 1.44 11.65
C TYR A 64 -10.02 2.91 11.85
N ASP A 65 -10.96 3.86 11.69
CA ASP A 65 -10.71 5.30 11.90
C ASP A 65 -10.29 5.61 13.35
N ALA A 66 -10.90 4.94 14.32
CA ALA A 66 -10.51 5.01 15.73
C ALA A 66 -9.09 4.47 15.95
N GLY A 67 -8.70 3.37 15.28
CA GLY A 67 -7.34 2.87 15.25
C GLY A 67 -6.36 3.91 14.70
N VAL A 68 -6.67 4.53 13.56
CA VAL A 68 -5.86 5.60 12.97
C VAL A 68 -5.70 6.77 13.95
N ARG A 69 -6.79 7.23 14.57
CA ARG A 69 -6.76 8.33 15.54
C ARG A 69 -5.95 8.00 16.79
N TYR A 70 -6.01 6.75 17.25
CA TYR A 70 -5.21 6.28 18.36
C TYR A 70 -3.72 6.26 18.01
N THR A 71 -3.34 5.68 16.86
CA THR A 71 -1.97 5.69 16.35
C THR A 71 -1.42 7.10 16.17
N ASP A 72 -2.25 8.04 15.72
CA ASP A 72 -1.91 9.45 15.56
C ASP A 72 -1.47 10.10 16.88
N THR A 73 -1.94 9.63 18.05
CA THR A 73 -1.45 10.14 19.35
C THR A 73 0.02 9.82 19.59
N TYR A 74 0.52 8.69 19.10
CA TYR A 74 1.94 8.33 19.20
C TYR A 74 2.80 9.13 18.23
N ILE A 75 2.26 9.43 17.05
CA ILE A 75 2.90 10.33 16.10
C ILE A 75 2.99 11.74 16.69
N GLN A 76 1.91 12.22 17.31
CA GLN A 76 1.88 13.49 18.02
C GLN A 76 2.96 13.53 19.11
N ALA A 77 3.04 12.52 19.98
CA ALA A 77 4.06 12.47 21.03
C ALA A 77 5.50 12.51 20.47
N LEU A 78 5.77 11.86 19.34
CA LEU A 78 7.07 11.93 18.66
C LEU A 78 7.34 13.34 18.13
N VAL A 79 6.35 13.96 17.47
CA VAL A 79 6.48 15.32 16.91
C VAL A 79 6.71 16.35 18.02
N ASP A 80 5.94 16.27 19.10
CA ASP A 80 6.05 17.14 20.27
C ASP A 80 7.44 17.00 20.91
N TYR A 81 7.92 15.76 21.12
CA TYR A 81 9.28 15.53 21.62
C TYR A 81 10.35 16.15 20.71
N LEU A 82 10.23 16.01 19.39
CA LEU A 82 11.17 16.62 18.45
C LEU A 82 11.12 18.15 18.52
N ASP A 83 9.95 18.75 18.73
CA ASP A 83 9.78 20.20 18.82
C ASP A 83 10.34 20.77 20.12
N GLU A 84 9.98 20.16 21.26
CA GLU A 84 10.45 20.54 22.60
C GLU A 84 11.98 20.47 22.76
N ASN A 85 12.62 19.58 21.98
CA ASN A 85 14.08 19.43 21.97
C ASN A 85 14.76 20.20 20.82
N GLU A 86 14.04 21.08 20.12
CA GLU A 86 14.55 21.89 19.00
C GLU A 86 15.10 21.05 17.82
N LEU A 87 14.72 19.78 17.74
CA LEU A 87 15.15 18.83 16.71
C LEU A 87 14.27 18.90 15.47
N LEU A 88 12.99 19.23 15.61
CA LEU A 88 12.00 19.16 14.55
C LEU A 88 12.38 20.01 13.33
N ASN A 89 12.95 21.20 13.54
CA ASN A 89 13.39 22.08 12.45
C ASN A 89 14.56 21.53 11.63
N SER A 90 15.35 20.61 12.19
CA SER A 90 16.47 19.96 11.48
C SER A 90 16.15 18.54 11.01
N THR A 91 14.91 18.07 11.23
CA THR A 91 14.49 16.70 10.96
C THR A 91 13.63 16.61 9.68
N LEU A 92 13.99 15.68 8.80
CA LEU A 92 13.11 15.20 7.73
C LEU A 92 12.21 14.12 8.30
N LEU A 93 10.92 14.41 8.43
CA LEU A 93 9.92 13.45 8.92
C LEU A 93 9.09 12.92 7.75
N VAL A 94 8.94 11.60 7.68
CA VAL A 94 8.12 10.93 6.67
C VAL A 94 7.13 10.00 7.34
N VAL A 95 5.85 10.14 7.02
CA VAL A 95 4.78 9.22 7.41
C VAL A 95 4.26 8.52 6.15
N MET A 96 4.26 7.20 6.15
CA MET A 96 3.78 6.39 5.04
C MET A 96 3.12 5.11 5.54
N SER A 97 2.38 4.45 4.65
CA SER A 97 1.93 3.07 4.85
C SER A 97 2.60 2.15 3.83
N ASP A 98 2.83 0.90 4.20
CA ASP A 98 3.35 -0.14 3.31
C ASP A 98 2.27 -0.64 2.33
N HIS A 99 1.03 -0.73 2.80
CA HIS A 99 -0.18 -0.95 2.00
C HIS A 99 -1.39 -0.24 2.62
N GLY A 100 -2.51 -0.24 1.89
CA GLY A 100 -3.80 0.22 2.40
C GLY A 100 -4.69 -0.94 2.87
N GLU A 101 -5.97 -0.70 3.02
CA GLU A 101 -6.92 -1.65 3.59
C GLU A 101 -8.24 -1.61 2.83
N GLU A 102 -8.89 -2.76 2.69
CA GLU A 102 -10.26 -2.82 2.16
C GLU A 102 -11.28 -2.87 3.29
N LEU A 103 -12.24 -1.95 3.21
CA LEU A 103 -13.18 -1.60 4.27
C LEU A 103 -14.63 -1.71 3.76
N GLY A 104 -14.88 -2.67 2.88
CA GLY A 104 -16.19 -3.00 2.33
C GLY A 104 -16.47 -2.48 0.91
N GLU A 105 -15.58 -1.69 0.31
CA GLU A 105 -15.79 -1.06 -1.01
C GLU A 105 -16.09 -2.06 -2.12
N ARG A 106 -15.56 -3.29 -1.98
CA ARG A 106 -15.71 -4.39 -2.93
C ARG A 106 -16.31 -5.66 -2.31
N GLY A 107 -17.03 -5.50 -1.20
CA GLY A 107 -17.67 -6.60 -0.47
C GLY A 107 -16.71 -7.39 0.44
N THR A 108 -15.50 -6.89 0.64
CA THR A 108 -14.44 -7.46 1.48
C THR A 108 -14.01 -6.45 2.54
N VAL A 109 -13.77 -6.93 3.74
CA VAL A 109 -13.39 -6.15 4.92
C VAL A 109 -12.17 -6.78 5.58
N GLY A 110 -11.22 -5.95 6.02
CA GLY A 110 -10.09 -6.36 6.86
C GLY A 110 -9.25 -7.46 6.26
N MET A 111 -9.18 -7.41 4.94
CA MET A 111 -8.38 -8.28 4.12
C MET A 111 -7.53 -7.35 3.27
N HIS A 112 -6.22 -7.46 3.44
CA HIS A 112 -5.24 -6.87 2.53
C HIS A 112 -4.42 -8.02 1.92
N ALA A 113 -3.72 -7.77 0.82
CA ALA A 113 -3.02 -8.78 0.01
C ALA A 113 -3.89 -9.75 -0.83
N HIS A 114 -5.20 -9.54 -0.94
CA HIS A 114 -6.02 -10.26 -1.94
C HIS A 114 -6.22 -9.46 -3.24
N SER A 115 -6.46 -8.15 -3.16
CA SER A 115 -6.62 -7.31 -4.35
C SER A 115 -5.42 -6.40 -4.62
N LEU A 116 -5.36 -5.88 -5.84
CA LEU A 116 -4.44 -4.82 -6.24
C LEU A 116 -5.20 -3.54 -6.59
N HIS A 117 -6.35 -3.28 -5.95
CA HIS A 117 -7.13 -2.08 -6.16
C HIS A 117 -6.57 -0.86 -5.41
N ALA A 118 -7.16 0.31 -5.64
CA ALA A 118 -6.70 1.57 -5.05
C ALA A 118 -6.71 1.53 -3.52
N GLU A 119 -7.69 0.86 -2.91
CA GLU A 119 -7.85 0.71 -1.47
C GLU A 119 -6.61 0.07 -0.83
N ALA A 120 -6.00 -0.93 -1.49
CA ALA A 120 -4.78 -1.59 -1.03
C ALA A 120 -3.47 -0.90 -1.45
N LEU A 121 -3.46 -0.11 -2.54
CA LEU A 121 -2.23 0.41 -3.15
C LEU A 121 -2.01 1.92 -3.00
N HIS A 122 -3.06 2.70 -2.76
CA HIS A 122 -2.98 4.15 -2.66
C HIS A 122 -2.79 4.57 -1.20
N VAL A 123 -1.54 4.48 -0.76
CA VAL A 123 -1.14 4.72 0.63
C VAL A 123 -0.80 6.18 0.92
N PRO A 124 -0.89 6.62 2.19
CA PRO A 124 -0.34 7.90 2.59
C PRO A 124 1.17 7.97 2.34
N LEU A 125 1.64 9.14 1.92
CA LEU A 125 3.04 9.53 1.89
C LEU A 125 3.11 11.03 2.19
N ILE A 126 3.37 11.36 3.45
CA ILE A 126 3.44 12.72 3.96
C ILE A 126 4.89 13.00 4.34
N MET A 127 5.44 14.13 3.90
CA MET A 127 6.81 14.52 4.20
C MET A 127 6.85 15.94 4.77
N ARG A 128 7.49 16.10 5.92
CA ARG A 128 7.87 17.40 6.47
C ARG A 128 9.37 17.57 6.31
N LEU A 129 9.77 18.54 5.49
CA LEU A 129 11.17 18.87 5.26
C LEU A 129 11.77 19.64 6.46
N PRO A 130 13.10 19.61 6.65
CA PRO A 130 13.79 20.53 7.54
C PRO A 130 13.43 21.99 7.23
N GLY A 131 13.27 22.81 8.26
CA GLY A 131 12.78 24.18 8.17
C GLY A 131 11.26 24.33 7.99
N GLY A 132 10.52 23.21 7.81
CA GLY A 132 9.07 23.23 7.67
C GLY A 132 8.58 23.83 6.34
N GLY A 133 7.38 24.42 6.36
CA GLY A 133 6.79 25.07 5.19
C GLY A 133 5.26 25.01 5.18
N THR A 134 4.64 25.59 4.16
CA THR A 134 3.20 25.44 3.92
C THR A 134 2.92 24.06 3.34
N GLY A 135 1.95 23.32 3.88
CA GLY A 135 1.55 22.03 3.34
C GLY A 135 1.09 22.13 1.89
N GLN A 136 1.60 21.25 1.02
CA GLN A 136 1.23 21.19 -0.39
C GLN A 136 0.84 19.75 -0.76
N ARG A 137 -0.28 19.59 -1.47
CA ARG A 137 -0.66 18.30 -2.07
C ARG A 137 -0.04 18.19 -3.47
N ARG A 138 0.65 17.09 -3.73
CA ARG A 138 1.20 16.75 -5.05
C ARG A 138 0.33 15.70 -5.72
N ALA A 139 -0.11 15.97 -6.95
CA ALA A 139 -0.93 15.05 -7.74
C ALA A 139 -0.10 14.04 -8.53
N GLN A 140 1.22 14.22 -8.57
CA GLN A 140 2.15 13.35 -9.28
C GLN A 140 2.23 11.99 -8.59
N ARG A 141 2.08 10.92 -9.36
CA ARG A 141 2.17 9.56 -8.84
C ARG A 141 3.63 9.17 -8.57
N VAL A 142 3.87 8.66 -7.38
CA VAL A 142 5.13 8.07 -6.92
C VAL A 142 4.85 6.66 -6.39
N GLY A 143 5.89 5.84 -6.28
CA GLY A 143 5.81 4.54 -5.63
C GLY A 143 6.70 4.48 -4.39
N LEU A 144 6.42 3.58 -3.46
CA LEU A 144 7.23 3.42 -2.24
C LEU A 144 8.70 3.10 -2.54
N VAL A 145 8.97 2.39 -3.65
CA VAL A 145 10.35 2.13 -4.14
C VAL A 145 11.15 3.39 -4.43
N ASP A 146 10.49 4.53 -4.64
CA ASP A 146 11.13 5.82 -4.87
C ASP A 146 11.62 6.50 -3.60
N LEU A 147 11.11 6.08 -2.44
CA LEU A 147 11.37 6.78 -1.19
C LEU A 147 12.86 6.77 -0.87
N THR A 148 13.50 5.61 -0.96
CA THR A 148 14.94 5.47 -0.66
C THR A 148 15.81 6.43 -1.47
N PRO A 149 15.80 6.45 -2.83
CA PRO A 149 16.61 7.41 -3.57
C PRO A 149 16.18 8.87 -3.32
N THR A 150 14.91 9.13 -3.02
CA THR A 150 14.44 10.49 -2.65
C THR A 150 15.06 10.96 -1.34
N LEU A 151 15.07 10.12 -0.30
CA LEU A 151 15.67 10.45 0.99
C LEU A 151 17.17 10.72 0.85
N LEU A 152 17.87 9.89 0.07
CA LEU A 152 19.29 10.07 -0.19
C LEU A 152 19.59 11.38 -0.91
N ASP A 153 18.80 11.73 -1.94
CA ASP A 153 18.92 13.02 -2.64
C ASP A 153 18.67 14.20 -1.70
N LEU A 154 17.61 14.16 -0.89
CA LEU A 154 17.28 15.23 0.07
C LEU A 154 18.34 15.41 1.16
N LEU A 155 19.04 14.33 1.52
CA LEU A 155 20.12 14.33 2.51
C LEU A 155 21.51 14.53 1.89
N ALA A 156 21.59 14.70 0.56
CA ALA A 156 22.84 14.77 -0.21
C ALA A 156 23.79 13.58 0.04
N ILE A 157 23.24 12.38 0.17
CA ILE A 157 24.01 11.13 0.33
C ILE A 157 24.18 10.51 -1.06
N PRO A 158 25.43 10.30 -1.54
CA PRO A 158 25.67 9.74 -2.86
C PRO A 158 25.28 8.27 -2.93
N TYR A 159 24.76 7.86 -4.09
CA TYR A 159 24.46 6.47 -4.44
C TYR A 159 24.75 6.22 -5.92
N GLU A 160 24.96 4.96 -6.29
CA GLU A 160 25.35 4.60 -7.65
C GLU A 160 24.16 4.66 -8.61
N THR A 161 24.43 4.99 -9.88
CA THR A 161 23.39 4.98 -10.90
C THR A 161 22.88 3.55 -11.11
N GLY A 162 21.56 3.37 -11.00
CA GLY A 162 20.93 2.05 -11.13
C GLY A 162 20.95 1.22 -9.84
N GLN A 163 21.47 1.74 -8.73
CA GLN A 163 21.45 1.06 -7.43
C GLN A 163 20.03 0.79 -6.91
N PHE A 164 19.08 1.68 -7.23
CA PHE A 164 17.68 1.54 -6.86
C PHE A 164 16.80 1.45 -8.10
N GLN A 165 15.75 0.64 -8.02
CA GLN A 165 14.71 0.54 -9.07
C GLN A 165 13.81 1.78 -9.09
N GLY A 166 13.61 2.42 -7.93
CA GLY A 166 12.87 3.66 -7.80
C GLY A 166 13.59 4.86 -8.39
N ARG A 167 12.83 5.94 -8.58
CA ARG A 167 13.34 7.23 -9.08
C ARG A 167 13.04 8.31 -8.06
N SER A 168 14.07 9.02 -7.65
CA SER A 168 13.92 10.14 -6.72
C SER A 168 12.87 11.14 -7.21
N PHE A 169 11.97 11.50 -6.30
CA PHE A 169 10.98 12.55 -6.49
C PHE A 169 11.31 13.80 -5.68
N ALA A 170 12.56 13.97 -5.22
CA ALA A 170 12.99 15.13 -4.44
C ALA A 170 12.68 16.47 -5.14
N TRP A 171 12.62 16.47 -6.48
CA TRP A 171 12.21 17.62 -7.28
C TRP A 171 10.78 18.12 -7.00
N LEU A 172 9.89 17.29 -6.42
CA LEU A 172 8.55 17.70 -5.99
C LEU A 172 8.56 18.57 -4.73
N THR A 173 9.65 18.56 -3.97
CA THR A 173 9.75 19.26 -2.69
C THR A 173 10.04 20.76 -2.85
N GLY A 174 10.60 21.18 -3.99
CA GLY A 174 10.79 22.59 -4.32
C GLY A 174 9.60 23.21 -5.07
N ASN A 175 9.69 24.52 -5.33
CA ASN A 175 8.73 25.27 -6.15
C ASN A 175 8.93 25.08 -7.68
N GLY A 176 9.66 24.05 -8.08
CA GLY A 176 10.13 23.87 -9.44
C GLY A 176 9.05 23.46 -10.44
N THR A 177 9.25 23.84 -11.71
CA THR A 177 8.37 23.56 -12.85
C THR A 177 8.61 22.21 -13.52
N LYS A 178 9.40 21.31 -12.90
CA LYS A 178 9.66 19.98 -13.48
C LYS A 178 8.32 19.25 -13.64
N ARG A 179 8.01 18.86 -14.87
CA ARG A 179 6.82 18.08 -15.17
C ARG A 179 7.08 16.62 -14.81
N ALA A 180 6.05 15.96 -14.29
CA ALA A 180 6.08 14.51 -14.12
C ALA A 180 6.39 13.84 -15.46
N ASP A 181 7.26 12.84 -15.45
CA ASP A 181 7.52 12.00 -16.62
C ASP A 181 6.22 11.25 -16.97
N SER A 182 5.55 11.67 -18.04
CA SER A 182 4.30 11.06 -18.51
C SER A 182 4.49 9.61 -18.96
N ARG A 183 5.74 9.19 -19.19
CA ARG A 183 6.11 7.82 -19.55
C ARG A 183 6.42 6.95 -18.35
N ARG A 184 6.28 7.48 -17.13
CA ARG A 184 6.53 6.72 -15.91
C ARG A 184 5.59 5.52 -15.83
N VAL A 185 6.20 4.37 -15.55
CA VAL A 185 5.48 3.13 -15.27
C VAL A 185 5.65 2.80 -13.79
N LEU A 186 4.56 2.42 -13.13
CA LEU A 186 4.59 1.82 -11.79
C LEU A 186 3.97 0.43 -11.84
N LEU A 187 4.45 -0.41 -10.93
CA LEU A 187 4.10 -1.80 -10.84
C LEU A 187 3.76 -2.13 -9.38
N ALA A 188 2.69 -2.90 -9.18
CA ALA A 188 2.45 -3.62 -7.94
C ALA A 188 2.19 -5.09 -8.30
N GLU A 189 2.68 -6.00 -7.46
CA GLU A 189 2.52 -7.44 -7.66
C GLU A 189 1.99 -8.08 -6.39
N ARG A 190 1.26 -9.18 -6.58
CA ARG A 190 0.83 -10.07 -5.52
C ARG A 190 1.06 -11.50 -5.98
N GLU A 191 1.74 -12.27 -5.16
CA GLU A 191 1.99 -13.69 -5.38
C GLU A 191 1.39 -14.50 -4.21
N HIS A 192 0.64 -15.55 -4.53
CA HIS A 192 0.10 -16.47 -3.53
C HIS A 192 0.97 -17.73 -3.48
N SER A 193 1.90 -17.78 -2.54
CA SER A 193 2.77 -18.93 -2.30
C SER A 193 2.27 -19.75 -1.11
N TYR A 194 1.42 -20.76 -1.36
CA TYR A 194 1.12 -21.80 -0.36
C TYR A 194 1.69 -23.17 -0.76
N THR A 195 1.93 -23.40 -2.05
CA THR A 195 2.66 -24.53 -2.64
C THR A 195 3.28 -24.07 -3.97
N GLU A 196 4.16 -24.84 -4.61
CA GLU A 196 4.95 -24.50 -5.81
C GLU A 196 4.13 -24.13 -7.10
N ARG A 197 2.82 -23.89 -6.97
CA ARG A 197 1.90 -23.51 -8.06
C ARG A 197 1.08 -22.27 -7.67
N THR A 198 1.66 -21.10 -7.89
CA THR A 198 1.19 -19.82 -7.33
C THR A 198 0.19 -19.08 -8.24
N GLY A 199 -0.90 -18.59 -7.64
CA GLY A 199 -1.76 -17.59 -8.27
C GLY A 199 -1.07 -16.23 -8.20
N ARG A 200 -1.20 -15.42 -9.25
CA ARG A 200 -0.52 -14.12 -9.36
C ARG A 200 -1.47 -13.02 -9.78
N ALA A 201 -1.26 -11.83 -9.24
CA ALA A 201 -1.86 -10.62 -9.73
C ALA A 201 -0.79 -9.55 -9.94
N MET A 202 -1.02 -8.66 -10.89
CA MET A 202 -0.15 -7.56 -11.22
C MET A 202 -0.99 -6.35 -11.60
N ALA A 203 -0.60 -5.18 -11.11
CA ALA A 203 -1.17 -3.90 -11.50
C ALA A 203 -0.08 -3.04 -12.15
N VAL A 204 -0.35 -2.58 -13.37
CA VAL A 204 0.55 -1.70 -14.13
C VAL A 204 -0.11 -0.35 -14.33
N TYR A 205 0.57 0.70 -13.90
CA TYR A 205 0.16 2.09 -14.12
C TYR A 205 1.01 2.69 -15.25
N ALA A 206 0.40 3.14 -16.33
CA ALA A 206 1.08 3.91 -17.37
C ALA A 206 0.09 4.79 -18.16
N GLY A 207 0.55 5.99 -18.55
CA GLY A 207 -0.23 6.88 -19.42
C GLY A 207 -1.57 7.35 -18.82
N GLY A 208 -1.68 7.41 -17.49
CA GLY A 208 -2.92 7.77 -16.78
C GLY A 208 -3.86 6.60 -16.49
N PHE A 209 -3.58 5.42 -17.04
CA PHE A 209 -4.38 4.20 -16.83
C PHE A 209 -3.73 3.25 -15.85
N LYS A 210 -4.55 2.37 -15.26
CA LYS A 210 -4.14 1.20 -14.49
C LYS A 210 -4.76 -0.04 -15.12
N LEU A 211 -3.93 -1.02 -15.44
CA LEU A 211 -4.38 -2.37 -15.82
C LEU A 211 -4.09 -3.32 -14.67
N ILE A 212 -5.10 -4.07 -14.24
CA ILE A 212 -4.95 -5.19 -13.31
C ILE A 212 -5.08 -6.47 -14.13
N THR A 213 -4.13 -7.39 -13.95
CA THR A 213 -4.15 -8.74 -14.53
C THR A 213 -3.97 -9.78 -13.44
N ARG A 214 -4.78 -10.84 -13.45
CA ARG A 214 -4.74 -11.95 -12.51
C ARG A 214 -4.67 -13.28 -13.26
N THR A 215 -3.71 -14.10 -12.87
CA THR A 215 -3.65 -15.52 -13.21
C THR A 215 -4.07 -16.31 -11.97
N PRO A 216 -5.24 -16.96 -11.97
CA PRO A 216 -5.66 -17.76 -10.83
C PRO A 216 -4.70 -18.93 -10.59
N PRO A 217 -4.58 -19.42 -9.34
CA PRO A 217 -3.92 -20.70 -9.08
C PRO A 217 -4.71 -21.85 -9.74
N PRO A 218 -4.08 -23.01 -9.99
CA PRO A 218 -4.82 -24.22 -10.39
C PRO A 218 -5.97 -24.54 -9.42
N ALA A 219 -7.12 -24.98 -9.95
CA ALA A 219 -8.33 -25.21 -9.13
C ALA A 219 -8.10 -26.20 -7.97
N GLU A 220 -7.18 -27.14 -8.15
CA GLU A 220 -6.77 -28.18 -7.20
C GLU A 220 -5.90 -27.67 -6.04
N THR A 221 -5.30 -26.48 -6.13
CA THR A 221 -4.41 -25.92 -5.08
C THR A 221 -5.10 -24.88 -4.19
N VAL A 222 -6.40 -24.64 -4.40
CA VAL A 222 -7.21 -23.72 -3.59
C VAL A 222 -7.57 -24.38 -2.25
N LEU A 223 -6.59 -24.48 -1.34
CA LEU A 223 -6.79 -24.97 0.04
C LEU A 223 -7.71 -24.05 0.85
N MET A 224 -7.77 -22.76 0.50
CA MET A 224 -8.75 -21.80 1.00
C MET A 224 -9.28 -20.99 -0.19
N LYS A 225 -10.59 -21.07 -0.46
CA LYS A 225 -11.27 -20.06 -1.27
C LYS A 225 -11.29 -18.78 -0.46
N TRP A 226 -10.30 -17.92 -0.67
CA TRP A 226 -10.32 -16.59 -0.08
C TRP A 226 -11.44 -15.79 -0.74
N ALA A 227 -12.34 -15.20 0.05
CA ALA A 227 -13.41 -14.35 -0.45
C ALA A 227 -12.89 -13.21 -1.32
N GLY A 228 -11.64 -12.77 -1.10
CA GLY A 228 -10.95 -11.78 -1.93
C GLY A 228 -10.68 -12.18 -3.39
N ASP A 229 -10.81 -13.45 -3.76
CA ASP A 229 -10.82 -13.85 -5.17
C ASP A 229 -12.09 -13.36 -5.92
N LEU A 230 -13.12 -12.90 -5.19
CA LEU A 230 -14.36 -12.31 -5.73
C LEU A 230 -14.18 -10.85 -6.17
N ALA A 231 -13.13 -10.16 -5.74
CA ALA A 231 -12.89 -8.75 -6.08
C ALA A 231 -12.41 -8.56 -7.54
N TYR A 232 -11.94 -9.63 -8.20
CA TYR A 232 -11.48 -9.56 -9.58
C TYR A 232 -12.59 -9.90 -10.57
N PRO A 233 -12.64 -9.22 -11.74
CA PRO A 233 -13.50 -9.64 -12.83
C PRO A 233 -13.26 -11.09 -13.23
N ALA A 234 -14.31 -11.81 -13.63
CA ALA A 234 -14.23 -13.22 -14.06
C ALA A 234 -13.21 -13.46 -15.19
N GLN A 235 -13.00 -12.47 -16.05
CA GLN A 235 -12.01 -12.48 -17.13
C GLN A 235 -10.55 -12.28 -16.65
N GLY A 236 -10.33 -12.11 -15.35
CA GLY A 236 -9.02 -11.94 -14.71
C GLY A 236 -8.34 -10.61 -15.03
N ARG A 237 -9.04 -9.66 -15.65
CA ARG A 237 -8.47 -8.40 -16.15
C ARG A 237 -9.46 -7.24 -15.98
N ALA A 238 -8.94 -6.07 -15.60
CA ALA A 238 -9.67 -4.80 -15.55
C ALA A 238 -8.78 -3.63 -15.93
N LEU A 239 -9.36 -2.63 -16.59
CA LEU A 239 -8.68 -1.39 -16.97
C LEU A 239 -9.42 -0.17 -16.40
N TYR A 240 -8.68 0.71 -15.72
CA TYR A 240 -9.24 1.91 -15.11
C TYR A 240 -8.53 3.18 -15.59
N ASP A 241 -9.29 4.25 -15.79
CA ASP A 241 -8.75 5.60 -16.01
C ASP A 241 -8.53 6.25 -14.64
N MET A 242 -7.28 6.34 -14.19
CA MET A 242 -6.96 6.81 -12.84
C MET A 242 -7.13 8.31 -12.65
N LYS A 243 -7.39 9.07 -13.72
CA LYS A 243 -7.68 10.50 -13.64
C LYS A 243 -9.18 10.73 -13.51
N ALA A 244 -9.98 10.02 -14.31
CA ALA A 244 -11.44 10.16 -14.30
C ALA A 244 -12.11 9.31 -13.20
N ASP A 245 -11.53 8.16 -12.86
CA ASP A 245 -12.06 7.17 -11.94
C ASP A 245 -10.96 6.62 -11.00
N PRO A 246 -10.45 7.45 -10.07
CA PRO A 246 -9.42 7.02 -9.12
C PRO A 246 -9.90 5.93 -8.14
N ALA A 247 -11.23 5.72 -8.03
CA ALA A 247 -11.84 4.70 -7.19
C ALA A 247 -12.11 3.38 -7.95
N GLU A 248 -11.70 3.28 -9.22
CA GLU A 248 -11.73 2.03 -9.99
C GLU A 248 -13.11 1.36 -10.02
N ARG A 249 -14.16 2.17 -10.23
CA ARG A 249 -15.56 1.74 -10.28
C ARG A 249 -15.99 1.30 -11.68
N SER A 250 -15.34 1.81 -12.72
CA SER A 250 -15.72 1.60 -14.12
C SER A 250 -14.64 0.84 -14.88
N ASP A 251 -14.88 -0.45 -15.16
CA ASP A 251 -13.98 -1.23 -16.00
C ASP A 251 -14.11 -0.80 -17.48
N LEU A 252 -13.02 -0.27 -18.03
CA LEU A 252 -12.91 0.21 -19.40
C LEU A 252 -12.31 -0.83 -20.37
N LEU A 253 -12.08 -2.07 -19.94
CA LEU A 253 -11.38 -3.09 -20.74
C LEU A 253 -12.00 -3.26 -22.14
N ALA A 254 -13.33 -3.34 -22.22
CA ALA A 254 -14.07 -3.48 -23.48
C ALA A 254 -14.13 -2.17 -24.29
N ALA A 255 -14.16 -1.01 -23.62
CA ALA A 255 -14.28 0.30 -24.25
C ALA A 255 -12.94 0.89 -24.74
N ARG A 256 -11.82 0.34 -24.28
CA ARG A 256 -10.45 0.85 -24.53
C ARG A 256 -9.49 -0.28 -24.92
N VAL A 257 -9.92 -1.16 -25.84
CA VAL A 257 -9.19 -2.38 -26.25
C VAL A 257 -7.73 -2.13 -26.65
N GLN A 258 -7.44 -1.05 -27.40
CA GLN A 258 -6.07 -0.75 -27.81
C GLN A 258 -5.18 -0.38 -26.62
N GLN A 259 -5.71 0.43 -25.69
CA GLN A 259 -4.99 0.80 -24.46
C GLN A 259 -4.77 -0.42 -23.57
N ALA A 260 -5.79 -1.27 -23.41
CA ALA A 260 -5.71 -2.53 -22.67
C ALA A 260 -4.59 -3.44 -23.23
N ARG A 261 -4.58 -3.66 -24.56
CA ARG A 261 -3.55 -4.49 -25.23
C ARG A 261 -2.15 -3.94 -25.04
N ALA A 262 -1.97 -2.63 -25.12
CA ALA A 262 -0.66 -2.00 -24.89
C ALA A 262 -0.16 -2.23 -23.46
N LEU A 263 -1.05 -2.09 -22.48
CA LEU A 263 -0.73 -2.34 -21.07
C LEU A 263 -0.52 -3.83 -20.78
N ASP A 264 -1.24 -4.74 -21.42
CA ASP A 264 -0.99 -6.19 -21.27
C ASP A 264 0.41 -6.56 -21.75
N ALA A 265 0.80 -6.05 -22.93
CA ALA A 265 2.12 -6.30 -23.49
C ALA A 265 3.23 -5.74 -22.59
N LEU A 266 2.99 -4.57 -22.00
CA LEU A 266 3.89 -3.99 -21.00
C LEU A 266 3.95 -4.85 -19.73
N ALA A 267 2.80 -5.27 -19.20
CA ALA A 267 2.69 -6.12 -18.02
C ALA A 267 3.42 -7.45 -18.22
N ALA A 268 3.24 -8.11 -19.37
CA ALA A 268 3.94 -9.35 -19.70
C ALA A 268 5.48 -9.15 -19.74
N ARG A 269 5.95 -8.07 -20.35
CA ARG A 269 7.39 -7.73 -20.41
C ARG A 269 7.97 -7.44 -19.02
N LEU A 270 7.25 -6.68 -18.20
CA LEU A 270 7.66 -6.38 -16.82
C LEU A 270 7.68 -7.64 -15.95
N GLY A 271 6.67 -8.49 -16.06
CA GLY A 271 6.64 -9.76 -15.35
C GLY A 271 7.80 -10.69 -15.74
N GLN A 272 8.21 -10.72 -17.01
CA GLN A 272 9.40 -11.44 -17.45
C GLN A 272 10.68 -10.83 -16.88
N TRP A 273 10.82 -9.51 -16.95
CA TRP A 273 11.98 -8.79 -16.42
C TRP A 273 12.12 -8.99 -14.89
N ASN A 274 11.04 -8.83 -14.12
CA ASN A 274 11.03 -9.04 -12.67
C ASN A 274 11.47 -10.45 -12.30
N ARG A 275 10.99 -11.48 -13.01
CA ARG A 275 11.43 -12.87 -12.77
C ARG A 275 12.92 -13.05 -13.03
N ALA A 276 13.44 -12.46 -14.12
CA ALA A 276 14.86 -12.55 -14.42
C ALA A 276 15.71 -11.87 -13.33
N MET A 277 15.28 -10.71 -12.84
CA MET A 277 15.94 -10.01 -11.74
C MET A 277 15.86 -10.77 -10.42
N ALA A 278 14.69 -11.33 -10.08
CA ALA A 278 14.51 -12.12 -8.87
C ALA A 278 15.39 -13.38 -8.86
N LEU A 279 15.51 -14.07 -9.99
CA LEU A 279 16.40 -15.22 -10.14
C LEU A 279 17.86 -14.83 -9.96
N ALA A 280 18.30 -13.71 -10.58
CA ALA A 280 19.65 -13.20 -10.40
C ALA A 280 19.95 -12.84 -8.93
N GLY A 281 19.00 -12.19 -8.24
CA GLY A 281 19.12 -11.86 -6.82
C GLY A 281 19.15 -13.09 -5.91
N ALA A 282 18.28 -14.07 -6.14
CA ALA A 282 18.24 -15.32 -5.38
C ALA A 282 19.56 -16.10 -5.49
N THR A 283 20.21 -16.07 -6.65
CA THR A 283 21.54 -16.69 -6.83
C THR A 283 22.68 -15.95 -6.13
N ALA A 284 22.52 -14.66 -5.84
CA ALA A 284 23.56 -13.86 -5.19
C ALA A 284 23.69 -14.16 -3.67
N GLY A 285 22.62 -14.67 -3.04
CA GLY A 285 22.56 -14.94 -1.61
C GLY A 285 22.61 -13.67 -0.74
N VAL A 286 22.28 -13.78 0.55
CA VAL A 286 22.45 -12.68 1.50
C VAL A 286 23.87 -12.74 2.06
N SER A 287 24.65 -11.71 1.83
CA SER A 287 26.02 -11.61 2.36
C SER A 287 26.03 -11.65 3.88
N ARG A 288 27.19 -11.94 4.48
CA ARG A 288 27.34 -11.89 5.94
C ARG A 288 27.03 -10.49 6.48
N HIS A 289 27.52 -9.46 5.79
CA HIS A 289 27.28 -8.06 6.15
C HIS A 289 25.81 -7.68 6.13
N GLU A 290 25.06 -8.12 5.12
CA GLU A 290 23.60 -7.88 5.05
C GLU A 290 22.85 -8.63 6.14
N ARG A 291 23.26 -9.86 6.46
CA ARG A 291 22.70 -10.61 7.61
C ARG A 291 22.94 -9.89 8.93
N ASP A 292 24.15 -9.38 9.15
CA ASP A 292 24.49 -8.66 10.38
C ASP A 292 23.68 -7.35 10.49
N LYS A 293 23.43 -6.65 9.38
CA LYS A 293 22.51 -5.51 9.33
C LYS A 293 21.08 -5.90 9.65
N LEU A 294 20.57 -6.98 9.05
CA LEU A 294 19.21 -7.47 9.31
C LEU A 294 19.04 -7.91 10.77
N LYS A 295 20.07 -8.51 11.39
CA LYS A 295 20.11 -8.80 12.84
C LYS A 295 20.07 -7.54 13.67
N GLY A 296 20.86 -6.52 13.32
CA GLY A 296 20.83 -5.22 14.00
C GLY A 296 19.48 -4.50 13.89
N LEU A 297 18.70 -4.80 12.87
CA LEU A 297 17.33 -4.31 12.66
C LEU A 297 16.24 -5.25 13.24
N GLY A 298 16.61 -6.38 13.83
CA GLY A 298 15.67 -7.33 14.44
C GLY A 298 14.92 -8.25 13.46
N TYR A 299 15.28 -8.26 12.17
CA TYR A 299 14.66 -9.13 11.16
C TYR A 299 15.19 -10.57 11.18
N LEU A 300 16.34 -10.80 11.80
CA LEU A 300 16.97 -12.10 11.94
C LEU A 300 17.42 -12.29 13.39
N ASN A 301 17.28 -13.51 13.90
CA ASN A 301 17.82 -13.94 15.19
C ASN A 301 19.24 -14.51 15.02
#